data_AF-A0A2E3SJ51-F1
#
_entry.id   AF-A0A2E3SJ51-F1
#
_cell.length_a   1.000
_cell.length_b   1.000
_cell.length_c   1.000
_cell.angle_alpha   90.00
_cell.angle_beta   90.00
_cell.angle_gamma   90.00
#
_symmetry.space_group_name_H-M   'P 1'
#
loop_
_entity.id
_entity.type
_entity.pdbx_description
1 polymer ?
#
loop_
_entity_poly.entity_id
_entity_poly.type
_entity_poly.pdbx_seq_one_letter_code
_entity_poly.pdbx_strand_id
1 'polypeptide(L)'
;MKIFLLITVSFTITFAVSLKLLITNQETKINSLNEIITIIDLKTDKIKNNFTYDLRPQNLRKINENEFNLMPILHKDIIKKKELFSDE
;
A
#
# COMPACT_ATOMS: atom_id res chain seq x y z
N MET A 1 -47.96 -0.92 -36.90
CA MET A 1 -47.54 -0.04 -35.78
C MET A 1 -47.54 -0.73 -34.41
N LYS A 2 -48.60 -1.42 -33.98
CA LYS A 2 -48.65 -2.06 -32.64
C LYS A 2 -47.53 -3.09 -32.37
N ILE A 3 -47.20 -3.91 -33.37
CA ILE A 3 -46.11 -4.92 -33.27
C ILE A 3 -44.73 -4.25 -33.14
N PHE A 4 -44.48 -3.20 -33.92
CA PHE A 4 -43.22 -2.44 -33.82
C PHE A 4 -43.06 -1.83 -32.43
N LEU A 5 -44.14 -1.27 -31.86
CA LEU A 5 -44.14 -0.71 -30.52
C LEU A 5 -43.82 -1.78 -29.46
N LEU A 6 -44.41 -2.97 -29.59
CA LEU A 6 -44.17 -4.10 -28.70
C LEU A 6 -42.71 -4.59 -28.76
N ILE A 7 -42.12 -4.66 -29.96
CA ILE A 7 -40.70 -5.01 -30.15
C ILE A 7 -39.81 -3.95 -29.49
N THR A 8 -40.07 -2.66 -29.72
CA THR A 8 -39.26 -1.58 -29.12
C THR A 8 -39.33 -1.59 -27.59
N VAL A 9 -40.52 -1.81 -27.02
CA VAL A 9 -40.70 -1.91 -25.56
C VAL A 9 -39.94 -3.12 -25.01
N SER A 10 -40.08 -4.29 -25.64
CA SER A 10 -39.33 -5.49 -25.23
C SER A 10 -37.83 -5.24 -25.27
N PHE A 11 -37.31 -4.62 -26.33
CA PHE A 11 -35.89 -4.31 -26.46
C PHE A 11 -35.40 -3.36 -25.35
N THR A 12 -36.16 -2.30 -25.05
CA THR A 12 -35.79 -1.36 -23.99
C THR A 12 -35.77 -2.03 -22.61
N ILE A 13 -36.70 -2.95 -22.32
CA ILE A 13 -36.73 -3.69 -21.06
C ILE A 13 -35.52 -4.62 -20.95
N THR A 14 -35.25 -5.40 -22.01
CA THR A 14 -34.09 -6.31 -22.02
C THR A 14 -32.78 -5.54 -21.87
N PHE A 15 -32.66 -4.40 -22.55
CA PHE A 15 -31.48 -3.53 -22.43
C PHE A 15 -31.32 -2.97 -21.02
N ALA A 16 -32.39 -2.47 -20.41
CA ALA A 16 -32.37 -1.92 -19.05
C ALA A 16 -31.97 -2.98 -18.01
N VAL A 17 -32.53 -4.19 -18.11
CA VAL A 17 -32.18 -5.31 -17.21
C VAL A 17 -30.71 -5.71 -17.38
N SER A 18 -30.26 -5.82 -18.63
CA SER A 18 -28.87 -6.19 -18.94
C SER A 18 -27.88 -5.15 -18.40
N LEU A 19 -28.19 -3.86 -18.55
CA LEU A 19 -27.38 -2.78 -18.03
C LEU A 19 -27.32 -2.80 -16.50
N LYS A 20 -28.47 -3.00 -15.84
CA LYS A 20 -28.53 -3.11 -14.38
C LYS A 20 -27.69 -4.27 -13.87
N LEU A 21 -27.78 -5.43 -14.52
CA LEU A 21 -26.99 -6.61 -14.17
C LEU A 21 -25.48 -6.35 -14.31
N LEU A 22 -25.08 -5.67 -15.40
CA LEU A 22 -23.69 -5.30 -15.65
C LEU A 22 -23.17 -4.35 -14.56
N ILE A 23 -23.94 -3.33 -14.20
CA ILE A 23 -23.58 -2.37 -13.13
C ILE A 23 -23.43 -3.10 -11.78
N THR A 24 -24.39 -3.93 -11.40
CA THR A 24 -24.32 -4.69 -10.13
C THR A 24 -23.12 -5.63 -10.08
N ASN A 25 -22.77 -6.26 -11.20
CA ASN A 25 -21.58 -7.11 -11.29
C ASN A 25 -20.29 -6.29 -11.13
N GLN A 26 -20.23 -5.09 -11.74
CA GLN A 26 -19.09 -4.19 -11.58
C GLN A 26 -18.97 -3.69 -10.14
N GLU A 27 -20.08 -3.31 -9.51
CA GLU A 27 -20.12 -2.84 -8.12
C GLU A 27 -19.61 -3.93 -7.15
N THR A 28 -20.04 -5.17 -7.34
CA THR A 28 -19.54 -6.31 -6.56
C THR A 28 -18.02 -6.48 -6.68
N LYS A 29 -17.49 -6.37 -7.91
CA LYS A 29 -16.04 -6.46 -8.15
C LYS A 29 -15.28 -5.31 -7.49
N ILE A 30 -15.81 -4.08 -7.60
CA ILE A 30 -15.22 -2.90 -6.96
C ILE A 30 -15.19 -3.07 -5.44
N ASN A 31 -16.27 -3.56 -4.84
CA ASN A 31 -16.33 -3.79 -3.40
C ASN A 31 -15.29 -4.82 -2.95
N SER A 32 -15.15 -5.93 -3.69
CA SER A 32 -14.11 -6.93 -3.41
C SER A 32 -12.69 -6.36 -3.54
N LEU A 33 -12.43 -5.52 -4.54
CA LEU A 33 -11.14 -4.83 -4.69
C LEU A 33 -10.87 -3.88 -3.52
N ASN A 34 -11.87 -3.13 -3.07
CA ASN A 34 -11.73 -2.21 -1.93
C ASN A 34 -11.43 -2.96 -0.62
N GLU A 35 -12.03 -4.12 -0.40
CA GLU A 35 -11.70 -4.97 0.75
C GLU A 35 -10.24 -5.43 0.70
N ILE A 36 -9.76 -5.87 -0.47
CA ILE A 36 -8.37 -6.30 -0.65
C ILE A 36 -7.41 -5.13 -0.39
N ILE A 37 -7.70 -3.95 -0.93
CA ILE A 37 -6.90 -2.72 -0.71
C ILE A 37 -6.83 -2.41 0.79
N THR A 38 -7.96 -2.45 1.48
CA THR A 38 -8.03 -2.19 2.93
C THR A 38 -7.15 -3.16 3.72
N ILE A 39 -7.14 -4.45 3.35
CA ILE A 39 -6.28 -5.45 3.98
C ILE A 39 -4.80 -5.16 3.72
N ILE A 40 -4.44 -4.74 2.51
CA ILE A 40 -3.07 -4.38 2.15
C ILE A 40 -2.62 -3.15 2.93
N ASP A 41 -3.45 -2.13 3.06
CA ASP A 41 -3.14 -0.91 3.80
C ASP A 41 -2.90 -1.22 5.28
N LEU A 42 -3.77 -2.01 5.92
CA LEU A 42 -3.59 -2.43 7.30
C LEU A 42 -2.30 -3.23 7.52
N LYS A 43 -1.94 -4.12 6.58
CA LYS A 43 -0.67 -4.85 6.65
C LYS A 43 0.52 -3.93 6.48
N THR A 44 0.44 -2.96 5.58
CA THR A 44 1.49 -1.98 5.31
C THR A 44 1.73 -1.09 6.54
N ASP A 45 0.66 -0.61 7.16
CA ASP A 45 0.74 0.18 8.39
C ASP A 45 1.32 -0.62 9.55
N LYS A 46 0.93 -1.90 9.69
CA LYS A 46 1.54 -2.78 10.69
C LYS A 46 3.04 -2.94 10.47
N ILE A 47 3.47 -3.18 9.23
CA ILE A 47 4.89 -3.30 8.88
C ILE A 47 5.62 -2.00 9.19
N LYS A 48 5.08 -0.85 8.79
CA LYS A 48 5.65 0.48 9.06
C LYS A 48 5.79 0.75 10.57
N ASN A 49 4.78 0.40 11.35
CA ASN A 49 4.81 0.57 12.80
C ASN A 49 5.85 -0.34 13.45
N ASN A 50 5.96 -1.59 12.99
CA ASN A 50 7.00 -2.52 13.45
C ASN A 50 8.40 -1.99 13.12
N PHE A 51 8.66 -1.56 11.89
CA PHE A 51 9.94 -0.92 11.52
C PHE A 51 10.24 0.29 12.40
N THR A 52 9.25 1.15 12.63
CA THR A 52 9.41 2.32 13.50
C THR A 52 9.75 1.91 14.94
N TYR A 53 9.22 0.79 15.42
CA TYR A 53 9.54 0.24 16.73
C TYR A 53 10.95 -0.36 16.76
N ASP A 54 11.30 -1.20 15.79
CA ASP A 54 12.58 -1.90 15.72
C ASP A 54 13.75 -0.93 15.55
N LEU A 55 13.55 0.15 14.80
CA LEU A 55 14.54 1.21 14.57
C LEU A 55 14.66 2.20 15.74
N ARG A 56 13.94 2.02 16.85
CA ARG A 56 14.11 2.87 18.03
C ARG A 56 15.53 2.74 18.56
N PRO A 57 16.18 3.83 19.01
CA PRO A 57 17.53 3.79 19.54
C PRO A 57 17.74 2.75 20.65
N GLN A 58 16.72 2.52 21.49
CA GLN A 58 16.75 1.52 22.55
C GLN A 58 16.85 0.09 22.02
N ASN A 59 16.13 -0.22 20.93
CA ASN A 59 16.13 -1.54 20.31
C ASN A 59 17.39 -1.74 19.48
N LEU A 60 17.80 -0.72 18.72
CA LEU A 60 19.08 -0.72 18.02
C LEU A 60 20.27 -0.91 18.97
N ARG A 61 20.23 -0.29 20.16
CA ARG A 61 21.26 -0.50 21.19
C ARG A 61 21.29 -1.95 21.69
N LYS A 62 20.12 -2.54 21.96
CA LYS A 62 20.02 -3.97 22.36
C LYS A 62 20.57 -4.90 21.27
N ILE A 63 20.20 -4.66 20.00
CA ILE A 63 20.70 -5.44 18.86
C ILE A 63 22.23 -5.32 18.77
N ASN A 64 22.74 -4.11 18.90
CA ASN A 64 24.19 -3.87 18.91
C ASN A 64 24.88 -4.59 20.08
N GLU A 65 24.35 -4.50 21.30
CA GLU A 65 24.91 -5.17 22.49
C GLU A 65 24.91 -6.71 22.34
N ASN A 66 23.89 -7.28 21.69
CA ASN A 66 23.72 -8.73 21.59
C ASN A 66 24.44 -9.36 20.38
N GLU A 67 24.53 -8.66 19.25
CA GLU A 67 24.96 -9.28 17.98
C GLU A 67 26.23 -8.66 17.37
N PHE A 68 26.45 -7.35 17.51
CA PHE A 68 27.47 -6.65 16.73
C PHE A 68 28.60 -6.05 17.57
N ASN A 69 28.35 -5.75 18.85
CA ASN A 69 29.25 -5.12 19.81
C ASN A 69 30.00 -3.90 19.23
N LEU A 70 29.32 -3.07 18.42
CA LEU A 70 29.91 -1.89 17.82
C LEU A 70 30.02 -0.77 18.84
N MET A 71 31.10 0.00 18.76
CA MET A 71 31.22 1.23 19.53
C MET A 71 30.36 2.34 18.89
N PRO A 72 29.72 3.20 19.69
CA PRO A 72 29.00 4.34 19.14
C PRO A 72 29.97 5.26 18.40
N ILE A 73 29.56 5.72 17.21
CA ILE A 73 30.30 6.73 16.45
C ILE A 73 30.22 8.04 17.24
N LEU A 74 31.35 8.48 17.77
CA LEU A 74 31.47 9.75 18.46
C LEU A 74 31.65 10.86 17.43
N HIS A 75 31.30 12.09 17.79
CA HIS A 75 31.45 13.24 16.88
C HIS A 75 32.89 13.40 16.36
N LYS A 76 33.88 13.04 17.18
CA LYS A 76 35.30 13.01 16.82
C LYS A 76 35.68 11.96 15.75
N ASP A 77 34.83 10.95 15.54
CA ASP A 77 35.06 9.89 14.56
C ASP A 77 34.50 10.25 13.17
N ILE A 78 33.79 11.38 13.06
CA ILE A 78 33.23 11.89 11.80
C ILE A 78 34.32 12.68 11.06
N ILE A 79 35.02 12.04 10.13
CA ILE A 79 35.96 12.72 9.25
C ILE A 79 35.17 13.45 8.15
N LYS A 80 35.36 14.76 8.01
CA LYS A 80 34.73 15.51 6.91
C LYS A 80 35.42 15.11 5.61
N LYS A 81 34.64 14.80 4.57
CA LYS A 81 35.14 14.41 3.23
C LYS A 81 36.27 15.29 2.69
N LYS A 82 36.31 16.58 3.06
CA LYS A 82 37.37 17.53 2.66
C LYS A 82 38.76 17.19 3.23
N GLU A 83 38.81 16.55 4.40
CA GLU A 83 40.05 16.16 5.10
C GLU A 83 40.62 14.84 4.55
N LEU A 84 39.81 14.03 3.85
CA LEU A 84 40.22 12.73 3.31
C LEU A 84 41.04 12.84 2.00
N PHE A 85 41.02 14.01 1.36
CA PHE A 85 41.68 14.29 0.07
C PHE A 85 42.62 15.50 0.14
N SER A 86 42.97 15.96 1.34
CA SER A 86 43.88 17.10 1.53
C SER A 86 45.36 16.70 1.64
N ASP A 87 45.67 15.41 1.43
CA ASP A 87 47.03 14.87 1.33
C ASP A 87 47.45 14.58 -0.14
N GLU A 88 46.71 15.09 -1.14
CA GLU A 88 47.16 15.22 -2.54
C GLU A 88 47.50 16.67 -2.89
#